data_AF-A0A923HQT0-F1
#
_entry.id   AF-A0A923HQT0-F1
#
_cell.length_a   1.000
_cell.length_b   1.000
_cell.length_c   1.000
_cell.angle_alpha   90.00
_cell.angle_beta   90.00
_cell.angle_gamma   90.00
#
_symmetry.space_group_name_H-M   'P 1'
#
loop_
_entity.id
_entity.type
_entity.pdbx_description
1 polymer ?
#
loop_
_entity_poly.entity_id
_entity_poly.type
_entity_poly.pdbx_seq_one_letter_code
_entity_poly.pdbx_strand_id
1 'polypeptide(L)'
;MNFQDSIKTCFNKYASFEGRASRSEYWWLALFTFLVAYIGMSLSYTLYVLIALALVVPSTAAATRRLHDTNRSGWWQLIALLPIVGIIVLIVFLAQESKPESPAAISA
;
A
#
# COMPACT_ATOMS: atom_id res chain seq x y z
N MET A 1 0.13 1.82 15.01
CA MET A 1 -0.74 0.63 14.87
C MET A 1 0.10 -0.62 15.09
N ASN A 2 -0.42 -1.64 15.78
CA ASN A 2 0.28 -2.92 15.89
C ASN A 2 0.14 -3.73 14.58
N PHE A 3 1.01 -4.72 14.40
CA PHE A 3 0.98 -5.64 13.25
C PHE A 3 -0.39 -6.29 13.07
N GLN A 4 -0.97 -6.81 14.15
CA GLN A 4 -2.29 -7.46 14.13
C GLN A 4 -3.42 -6.50 13.72
N ASP A 5 -3.36 -5.24 14.17
CA ASP A 5 -4.37 -4.23 13.82
C ASP A 5 -4.33 -3.89 12.33
N SER A 6 -3.13 -3.91 11.74
CA SER A 6 -2.92 -3.65 10.31
C SER A 6 -3.51 -4.78 9.46
N ILE A 7 -3.35 -6.03 9.89
CA ILE A 7 -3.96 -7.20 9.22
C ILE A 7 -5.49 -7.14 9.30
N LYS A 8 -6.05 -6.86 10.49
CA LYS A 8 -7.51 -6.71 10.63
C LYS A 8 -8.07 -5.57 9.77
N THR A 9 -7.36 -4.45 9.73
CA THR A 9 -7.75 -3.29 8.91
C THR A 9 -7.68 -3.62 7.41
N CYS A 10 -6.68 -4.40 6.99
CA CYS A 10 -6.55 -4.90 5.63
C CYS A 10 -7.78 -5.73 5.20
N PHE A 11 -8.17 -6.72 6.01
CA PHE A 11 -9.35 -7.54 5.70
C PHE A 11 -10.67 -6.77 5.82
N ASN A 12 -10.77 -5.81 6.74
CA ASN A 12 -11.97 -4.96 6.87
C ASN A 12 -12.09 -3.92 5.74
N LYS A 13 -10.96 -3.43 5.20
CA LYS A 13 -10.92 -2.44 4.12
C LYS A 13 -10.35 -3.02 2.83
N TYR A 14 -10.69 -4.28 2.54
CA TYR A 14 -10.06 -5.07 1.50
C TYR A 14 -10.16 -4.44 0.09
N ALA A 15 -11.30 -3.80 -0.22
CA ALA A 15 -11.55 -3.14 -1.51
C ALA A 15 -11.97 -1.66 -1.36
N SER A 16 -11.66 -1.02 -0.23
CA SER A 16 -12.00 0.40 -0.04
C SER A 16 -10.92 1.28 -0.67
N PHE A 17 -11.21 2.10 -1.67
CA PHE A 17 -10.22 3.02 -2.25
C PHE A 17 -10.25 4.41 -1.59
N GLU A 18 -11.13 4.57 -0.59
CA GLU A 18 -11.41 5.84 0.07
C GLU A 18 -10.79 5.89 1.47
N GLY A 19 -10.44 7.11 1.88
CA GLY A 19 -9.84 7.40 3.17
C GLY A 19 -8.31 7.39 3.18
N ARG A 20 -7.76 7.74 4.34
CA ARG A 20 -6.31 7.86 4.57
C ARG A 20 -5.77 6.57 5.17
N ALA A 21 -4.55 6.18 4.77
CA ALA A 21 -3.85 5.05 5.38
C ALA A 21 -2.70 5.59 6.24
N SER A 22 -2.55 5.10 7.46
CA SER A 22 -1.42 5.54 8.27
C SER A 22 -0.10 5.02 7.69
N ARG A 23 1.03 5.68 8.01
CA ARG A 23 2.33 5.18 7.54
C ARG A 23 2.64 3.77 8.00
N SER A 24 2.38 3.53 9.28
CA SER A 24 2.57 2.22 9.89
C SER A 24 1.66 1.16 9.27
N GLU A 25 0.43 1.49 8.89
CA GLU A 25 -0.51 0.54 8.28
C GLU A 25 0.03 0.02 6.94
N TYR A 26 0.50 0.94 6.08
CA TYR A 26 1.07 0.58 4.79
C TYR A 26 2.32 -0.30 4.92
N TRP A 27 3.27 0.09 5.78
CA TRP A 27 4.53 -0.65 5.93
C TRP A 27 4.35 -2.01 6.61
N TRP A 28 3.44 -2.14 7.57
CA TRP A 28 3.10 -3.44 8.15
C TRP A 28 2.39 -4.35 7.15
N LEU A 29 1.48 -3.80 6.33
CA LEU A 29 0.83 -4.55 5.25
C LEU A 29 1.84 -4.99 4.19
N ALA A 30 2.76 -4.11 3.79
CA ALA A 30 3.84 -4.45 2.87
C ALA A 30 4.71 -5.60 3.41
N LEU A 31 5.16 -5.49 4.68
CA LEU A 31 5.94 -6.55 5.32
C LEU A 31 5.17 -7.88 5.38
N PHE A 32 3.89 -7.85 5.76
CA PHE A 32 3.02 -9.02 5.77
C PHE A 32 2.93 -9.66 4.38
N THR A 33 2.66 -8.88 3.34
CA THR A 33 2.57 -9.36 1.96
C THR A 33 3.90 -9.98 1.51
N PHE A 34 5.04 -9.38 1.84
CA PHE A 34 6.36 -9.95 1.52
C PHE A 34 6.60 -11.30 2.20
N LEU A 35 6.29 -11.41 3.50
CA LEU A 35 6.49 -12.66 4.24
C LEU A 35 5.58 -13.79 3.73
N VAL A 36 4.29 -13.49 3.51
CA VAL A 36 3.32 -14.48 3.03
C VAL A 36 3.65 -14.91 1.60
N ALA A 37 4.07 -13.98 0.73
CA ALA A 37 4.54 -14.30 -0.62
C ALA A 37 5.80 -15.17 -0.60
N TYR A 38 6.77 -14.86 0.28
CA TYR A 38 8.00 -15.65 0.42
C TYR A 38 7.72 -17.09 0.88
N ILE A 39 6.83 -17.26 1.86
CA ILE A 39 6.39 -18.59 2.33
C ILE A 39 5.66 -19.34 1.22
N GLY A 40 4.75 -18.65 0.50
CA GLY A 40 4.04 -19.22 -0.64
C GLY A 40 4.99 -19.73 -1.72
N MET A 41 5.98 -18.92 -2.09
CA MET A 41 7.00 -19.28 -3.09
C MET A 41 7.86 -20.46 -2.65
N SER A 42 8.18 -20.55 -1.36
CA SER A 42 8.99 -21.64 -0.79
C SER A 42 8.25 -22.99 -0.76
N LEU A 43 6.92 -22.98 -0.76
CA LEU A 43 6.10 -24.19 -0.62
C LEU A 43 5.59 -24.72 -1.97
N SER A 44 5.02 -23.84 -2.82
CA SER A 44 4.51 -24.22 -4.14
C SER A 44 4.21 -22.98 -4.99
N TYR A 45 4.54 -23.04 -6.27
CA TYR A 45 4.21 -21.98 -7.23
C TYR A 45 2.70 -21.70 -7.30
N THR A 46 1.86 -22.74 -7.25
CA THR A 46 0.40 -22.59 -7.26
C THR A 46 -0.09 -21.79 -6.05
N LEU A 47 0.46 -22.08 -4.87
CA LEU A 47 0.11 -21.37 -3.63
C LEU A 47 0.55 -19.90 -3.68
N TYR A 48 1.76 -19.64 -4.21
CA TYR A 48 2.25 -18.29 -4.44
C TYR A 48 1.29 -17.48 -5.32
N VAL A 49 0.83 -18.04 -6.44
CA VAL A 49 -0.11 -17.34 -7.35
C VAL A 49 -1.43 -17.04 -6.65
N LEU A 50 -1.98 -18.00 -5.88
CA LEU A 50 -3.23 -17.78 -5.13
C LEU A 50 -3.09 -16.67 -4.09
N ILE A 51 -1.99 -16.67 -3.33
CA ILE A 51 -1.66 -15.62 -2.36
C ILE A 51 -1.52 -14.27 -3.06
N ALA A 52 -0.79 -14.22 -4.17
CA ALA A 52 -0.58 -12.98 -4.92
C ALA A 52 -1.93 -12.40 -5.40
N LEU A 53 -2.82 -13.23 -5.94
CA LEU A 53 -4.16 -12.81 -6.35
C LEU A 53 -5.03 -12.34 -5.17
N ALA A 54 -4.92 -12.98 -4.01
CA ALA A 54 -5.64 -12.56 -2.81
C ALA A 54 -5.06 -11.27 -2.16
N LEU A 55 -3.80 -10.93 -2.39
CA LEU A 55 -3.18 -9.75 -1.78
C LEU A 55 -3.03 -8.56 -2.73
N VAL A 56 -3.16 -8.76 -4.05
CA VAL A 56 -3.00 -7.68 -5.03
C VAL A 56 -4.03 -6.56 -4.83
N VAL A 57 -5.28 -6.89 -4.53
CA VAL A 57 -6.36 -5.91 -4.31
C VAL A 57 -6.10 -5.05 -3.08
N PRO A 58 -5.90 -5.60 -1.86
CA PRO A 58 -5.64 -4.77 -0.70
C PRO A 58 -4.30 -4.03 -0.79
N SER A 59 -3.25 -4.61 -1.41
CA SER A 59 -1.98 -3.93 -1.61
C SER A 59 -2.08 -2.72 -2.54
N THR A 60 -2.81 -2.84 -3.65
CA THR A 60 -3.05 -1.71 -4.57
C THR A 60 -3.98 -0.67 -3.95
N ALA A 61 -5.03 -1.09 -3.22
CA ALA A 61 -5.91 -0.19 -2.50
C ALA A 61 -5.16 0.65 -1.45
N ALA A 62 -4.31 0.00 -0.63
CA ALA A 62 -3.51 0.67 0.38
C ALA A 62 -2.48 1.64 -0.24
N ALA A 63 -1.83 1.24 -1.33
CA ALA A 63 -0.91 2.11 -2.06
C ALA A 63 -1.63 3.30 -2.71
N THR A 64 -2.87 3.13 -3.19
CA THR A 64 -3.68 4.21 -3.77
C THR A 64 -4.05 5.25 -2.71
N ARG A 65 -4.50 4.80 -1.52
CA ARG A 65 -4.78 5.70 -0.38
C ARG A 65 -3.54 6.50 0.00
N ARG A 66 -2.37 5.86 0.09
CA ARG A 66 -1.12 6.55 0.43
C ARG A 66 -0.65 7.53 -0.64
N LEU A 67 -0.83 7.20 -1.93
CA LEU A 67 -0.54 8.14 -3.00
C LEU A 67 -1.47 9.36 -2.91
N HIS A 68 -2.77 9.14 -2.66
CA HIS A 68 -3.73 10.21 -2.44
C HIS A 68 -3.35 11.10 -1.24
N ASP A 69 -2.83 10.53 -0.15
CA ASP A 69 -2.33 11.27 1.02
C ASP A 69 -1.14 12.21 0.68
N THR A 70 -0.43 11.96 -0.42
CA THR A 70 0.68 12.80 -0.90
C THR A 70 0.29 13.75 -2.04
N ASN A 71 -1.02 13.93 -2.30
CA ASN A 71 -1.58 14.66 -3.44
C ASN A 71 -1.15 14.09 -4.80
N ARG A 72 -0.98 12.77 -4.91
CA ARG A 72 -0.68 12.06 -6.17
C ARG A 72 -1.82 11.11 -6.50
N SER A 73 -2.12 10.93 -7.78
CA SER A 73 -3.13 9.96 -8.22
C SER A 73 -2.66 8.51 -8.04
N GLY A 74 -3.59 7.57 -7.83
CA GLY A 74 -3.28 6.13 -7.78
C GLY A 74 -2.62 5.57 -9.04
N TRP A 75 -2.76 6.26 -10.19
CA TRP A 75 -2.12 5.92 -11.46
C TRP A 75 -0.59 5.92 -11.40
N TRP A 76 0.01 6.60 -10.42
CA TRP A 76 1.46 6.53 -10.19
C TRP A 76 1.95 5.12 -9.82
N GLN A 77 1.07 4.18 -9.48
CA GLN A 77 1.46 2.77 -9.31
C GLN A 77 1.98 2.13 -10.60
N LEU A 78 1.53 2.61 -11.77
CA LEU A 78 1.98 2.06 -13.06
C LEU A 78 3.46 2.28 -13.32
N ILE A 79 4.11 3.23 -12.64
CA ILE A 79 5.56 3.41 -12.79
C ILE A 79 6.32 2.17 -12.32
N ALA A 80 5.72 1.32 -11.47
CA ALA A 80 6.31 0.04 -11.05
C ALA A 80 6.61 -0.90 -12.24
N LEU A 81 5.96 -0.69 -13.40
CA LEU A 81 6.25 -1.42 -14.63
C LEU A 81 7.65 -1.11 -15.17
N LEU A 82 8.23 0.04 -14.82
CA LEU A 82 9.62 0.37 -15.12
C LEU A 82 10.52 -0.26 -14.02
N PRO A 83 11.33 -1.29 -14.35
CA PRO A 83 12.12 -1.99 -13.35
C PRO A 83 13.16 -1.05 -12.72
N ILE A 84 13.45 -1.30 -11.45
CA ILE A 84 14.41 -0.55 -10.63
C ILE A 84 13.98 0.90 -10.35
N VAL A 85 13.96 1.78 -11.36
CA VAL A 85 13.67 3.21 -11.18
C VAL A 85 12.24 3.43 -10.69
N GLY A 86 11.27 2.75 -11.31
CA GLY A 86 9.87 2.87 -10.94
C GLY A 86 9.58 2.43 -9.51
N ILE A 87 10.16 1.30 -9.11
CA ILE A 87 10.03 0.77 -7.75
C ILE A 87 10.63 1.74 -6.72
N ILE A 88 11.83 2.27 -6.98
CA ILE A 88 12.49 3.23 -6.08
C ILE A 88 11.62 4.48 -5.90
N VAL A 89 11.12 5.06 -6.98
CA VAL A 89 10.26 6.25 -6.93
C VAL A 89 8.98 5.99 -6.15
N LEU A 90 8.35 4.83 -6.36
CA LEU A 90 7.15 4.42 -5.61
C LEU A 90 7.44 4.27 -4.13
N ILE A 91 8.53 3.60 -3.76
CA ILE A 91 8.94 3.46 -2.36
C ILE A 91 9.12 4.83 -1.71
N VAL A 92 9.79 5.77 -2.41
CA VAL A 92 9.96 7.14 -1.94
C VAL A 92 8.61 7.85 -1.75
N PHE A 93 7.67 7.70 -2.68
CA PHE A 93 6.34 8.30 -2.57
C PHE A 93 5.52 7.70 -1.42
N LEU A 94 5.62 6.40 -1.21
CA LEU A 94 4.91 5.67 -0.15
C LEU A 94 5.55 5.91 1.23
N ALA A 95 6.84 6.26 1.28
CA ALA A 95 7.55 6.63 2.51
C ALA A 95 7.30 8.09 2.97
N GLN A 96 6.87 8.97 2.06
CA GLN A 96 6.67 10.40 2.34
C GLN A 96 5.61 10.68 3.41
N GLU A 97 5.73 11.87 3.99
CA GLU A 97 4.74 12.48 4.88
C GLU A 97 3.48 12.84 4.12
N SER A 98 2.33 12.55 4.72
CA SER A 98 1.07 13.16 4.30
C SER A 98 1.23 14.67 4.42
N LYS A 99 1.02 15.40 3.33
CA LYS A 99 1.09 16.86 3.38
C LYS A 99 -0.05 17.36 4.26
N PRO A 100 0.20 18.20 5.27
CA PRO A 100 -0.89 18.84 6.00
C PRO A 100 -1.70 19.67 5.00
N GLU A 101 -3.02 19.53 5.03
CA GLU A 101 -3.91 20.42 4.30
C GLU A 101 -3.63 21.86 4.77
N SER A 102 -3.31 22.73 3.81
CA SER A 102 -2.84 24.09 4.08
C SER A 102 -3.84 24.83 4.98
N PRO A 103 -3.39 25.49 6.07
CA PRO A 103 -4.26 26.26 6.96
C PRO A 103 -4.96 27.46 6.28
N ALA A 104 -4.63 27.78 5.02
CA ALA A 104 -5.26 28.86 4.26
C ALA A 104 -6.75 28.64 3.93
N ALA A 105 -7.29 27.42 4.08
CA ALA A 105 -8.70 27.13 3.79
C ALA A 105 -9.64 27.32 5.00
N ILE A 106 -9.13 27.65 6.19
CA ILE A 106 -9.93 27.84 7.42
C ILE A 106 -10.13 29.34 7.73
N SER A 107 -9.52 30.23 6.94
CA SER A 107 -9.52 31.68 7.18
C SER A 107 -10.09 32.53 6.04
N ALA A 108 -10.94 31.98 5.17
CA ALA A 108 -11.67 32.72 4.13
C ALA A 108 -13.18 32.46 4.25
#